data_AF-S4NLT6-F1
#
_entry.id   AF-S4NLT6-F1
#
_cell.length_a   1.000
_cell.length_b   1.000
_cell.length_c   1.000
_cell.angle_alpha   90.00
_cell.angle_beta   90.00
_cell.angle_gamma   90.00
#
_symmetry.space_group_name_H-M   'P 1'
#
loop_
_entity.id
_entity.type
_entity.pdbx_description
1 polymer ?
#
loop_
_entity_poly.entity_id
_entity_poly.type
_entity_poly.pdbx_seq_one_letter_code
_entity_poly.pdbx_strand_id
1 'polypeptide(L)'
;WGGGIYESDYFYRRCDELGILIWQDFLFACSMYPVDSDFLTTIATEIEQNVIRLQHHPSIAIWAGNNENEVALRGNWYGTKSKFEKYKSDYIKLYV
;
A
#
# COMPACT_ATOMS: atom_id res chain seq x y z
N TRP A 1 1.37 -1.42 -8.83
CA TRP A 1 1.96 -2.52 -8.03
C TRP A 1 2.80 -1.91 -6.93
N GLY A 2 2.56 -2.29 -5.67
CA GLY A 2 3.13 -1.66 -4.47
C GLY A 2 4.64 -1.78 -4.28
N GLY A 3 5.35 -2.56 -5.10
CA GLY A 3 6.82 -2.61 -5.09
C GLY A 3 7.49 -1.62 -6.03
N GLY A 4 6.70 -0.78 -6.73
CA GLY A 4 7.19 0.27 -7.62
C GLY A 4 7.21 1.65 -6.95
N ILE A 5 6.68 2.64 -7.65
CA ILE A 5 6.52 4.02 -7.18
C ILE A 5 5.08 4.49 -7.42
N TYR A 6 4.65 5.57 -6.76
CA TYR A 6 3.52 6.34 -7.29
C TYR A 6 3.97 6.96 -8.60
N GLU A 7 3.19 6.72 -9.65
CA GLU A 7 3.62 7.08 -10.99
C GLU A 7 3.60 8.60 -11.23
N SER A 8 4.18 9.01 -12.34
CA SER A 8 4.13 10.40 -12.80
C SER A 8 2.69 10.84 -13.12
N ASP A 9 2.39 12.13 -13.00
CA ASP A 9 1.06 12.66 -13.38
C ASP A 9 0.72 12.39 -14.86
N TYR A 10 1.74 12.24 -15.72
CA TYR A 10 1.55 11.86 -17.11
C TYR A 10 0.88 10.49 -17.24
N PHE A 11 1.30 9.51 -16.43
CA PHE A 11 0.72 8.16 -16.43
C PHE A 11 -0.79 8.21 -16.13
N TYR A 12 -1.16 8.84 -15.01
CA TYR A 12 -2.56 8.91 -14.58
C TYR A 12 -3.44 9.66 -15.58
N ARG A 13 -2.96 10.80 -16.12
CA ARG A 13 -3.70 11.52 -17.17
C ARG A 13 -3.93 10.67 -18.42
N ARG A 14 -2.92 9.88 -18.83
CA ARG A 14 -3.07 9.00 -20.00
C ARG A 14 -4.06 7.87 -19.73
N CYS A 15 -4.09 7.32 -18.52
CA CYS A 15 -5.10 6.34 -18.13
C CYS A 15 -6.51 6.95 -18.14
N ASP A 16 -6.69 8.17 -17.65
CA ASP A 16 -7.97 8.88 -17.70
C ASP A 16 -8.45 9.06 -19.16
N GLU A 17 -7.59 9.58 -20.03
CA GLU A 17 -7.91 9.87 -21.44
C GLU A 17 -8.21 8.60 -22.25
N LEU A 18 -7.58 7.48 -21.90
CA LEU A 18 -7.75 6.19 -22.58
C LEU A 18 -8.85 5.32 -21.96
N GLY A 19 -9.43 5.73 -20.82
CA GLY A 19 -10.41 4.93 -20.08
C GLY A 19 -9.83 3.64 -19.49
N ILE A 20 -8.55 3.64 -19.09
CA ILE A 20 -7.89 2.49 -18.47
C ILE A 20 -8.02 2.62 -16.95
N LEU A 21 -8.71 1.66 -16.33
CA LEU A 21 -8.84 1.62 -14.88
C LEU A 21 -7.52 1.18 -14.22
N ILE A 22 -7.21 1.83 -13.09
CA ILE A 22 -6.03 1.60 -12.27
C ILE A 22 -6.47 0.98 -10.95
N TRP A 23 -5.84 -0.15 -10.63
CA TRP A 23 -5.77 -0.70 -9.28
C TRP A 23 -4.52 -0.11 -8.60
N GLN A 24 -4.71 0.80 -7.65
CA GLN A 24 -3.62 1.56 -7.05
C GLN A 24 -3.23 1.00 -5.68
N ASP A 25 -2.14 0.22 -5.64
CA ASP A 25 -1.50 -0.15 -4.38
C ASP A 25 -0.81 1.06 -3.73
N PHE A 26 -0.80 1.13 -2.40
CA PHE A 26 0.23 1.88 -1.66
C PHE A 26 1.57 1.14 -1.72
N LEU A 27 2.66 1.82 -1.42
CA LEU A 27 4.04 1.32 -1.66
C LEU A 27 4.55 0.33 -0.61
N PHE A 28 3.74 -0.70 -0.35
CA PHE A 28 4.07 -1.83 0.49
C PHE A 28 3.96 -3.12 -0.32
N ALA A 29 5.02 -3.93 -0.34
CA ALA A 29 5.01 -5.19 -1.09
C ALA A 29 5.89 -6.27 -0.47
N CYS A 30 5.33 -7.47 -0.34
CA CYS A 30 6.02 -8.71 0.03
C CYS A 30 6.99 -8.54 1.21
N SER A 31 6.58 -7.89 2.30
CA SER A 31 7.44 -7.69 3.48
C SER A 31 6.63 -7.41 4.74
N MET A 32 7.23 -7.63 5.91
CA MET A 32 6.69 -7.20 7.20
C MET A 32 7.31 -5.86 7.56
N TYR A 33 6.48 -4.82 7.61
CA TYR A 33 6.94 -3.44 7.88
C TYR A 33 6.87 -3.10 9.38
N PRO A 34 7.71 -2.16 9.84
CA PRO A 34 7.65 -1.68 11.21
C PRO A 34 6.36 -0.87 11.48
N VAL A 35 6.04 -0.67 12.76
CA VAL A 35 4.84 0.06 13.21
C VAL A 35 5.11 0.96 14.42
N ASP A 36 6.38 1.36 14.59
CA ASP A 36 6.76 2.39 15.54
C ASP A 36 6.20 3.76 15.13
N SER A 37 6.16 4.69 16.08
CA SER A 37 5.51 6.00 15.89
C SER A 37 6.12 6.82 14.75
N ASP A 38 7.43 6.75 14.60
CA ASP A 38 8.16 7.56 13.63
C ASP A 38 7.85 7.05 12.22
N PHE A 39 7.92 5.73 12.03
CA PHE A 39 7.53 5.09 10.78
C PHE A 39 6.07 5.41 10.42
N LEU A 40 5.13 5.22 11.35
CA LEU A 40 3.71 5.50 11.09
C LEU A 40 3.44 6.96 10.74
N THR A 41 4.16 7.90 11.37
CA THR A 41 4.05 9.33 11.04
C THR A 41 4.54 9.62 9.62
N THR A 42 5.65 9.02 9.21
CA THR A 42 6.18 9.19 7.85
C THR A 42 5.24 8.59 6.80
N ILE A 43 4.68 7.41 7.06
CA ILE A 43 3.75 6.74 6.14
C ILE A 43 2.42 7.50 6.05
N ALA A 44 1.88 7.99 7.17
CA ALA A 44 0.67 8.80 7.14
C ALA A 44 0.85 10.04 6.27
N THR A 45 2.01 10.71 6.39
CA THR A 45 2.36 11.88 5.56
C THR A 45 2.46 11.50 4.08
N GLU A 46 3.14 10.40 3.75
CA GLU A 46 3.28 9.92 2.36
C GLU A 46 1.92 9.60 1.73
N ILE A 47 1.08 8.86 2.46
CA ILE A 47 -0.26 8.44 1.99
C ILE A 47 -1.14 9.67 1.79
N GLU A 48 -1.19 10.59 2.74
CA GLU A 48 -1.98 11.82 2.64
C GLU A 48 -1.58 12.63 1.39
N GLN A 49 -0.28 12.86 1.21
CA GLN A 49 0.25 13.62 0.06
C GLN A 49 -0.13 12.97 -1.27
N ASN A 50 0.02 11.64 -1.39
CA ASN A 50 -0.27 10.95 -2.65
C ASN A 50 -1.76 10.78 -2.90
N VAL A 51 -2.58 10.52 -1.88
CA VAL A 51 -4.03 10.47 -2.04
C VAL A 51 -4.56 11.84 -2.46
N ILE A 52 -4.15 12.93 -1.80
CA ILE A 52 -4.57 14.29 -2.20
C ILE A 52 -4.15 14.58 -3.65
N ARG A 53 -2.91 14.23 -4.03
CA ARG A 53 -2.42 14.42 -5.40
C ARG A 53 -3.24 13.64 -6.42
N LEU A 54 -3.67 12.42 -6.10
CA LEU A 54 -4.15 11.47 -7.11
C LEU A 54 -5.67 11.23 -7.11
N GLN A 55 -6.38 11.51 -6.01
CA GLN A 55 -7.80 11.17 -5.83
C GLN A 55 -8.77 11.77 -6.87
N HIS A 56 -8.32 12.77 -7.64
CA HIS A 56 -9.13 13.42 -8.66
C HIS A 56 -9.06 12.71 -10.02
N HIS A 57 -8.19 11.71 -10.19
CA HIS A 57 -8.08 10.92 -11.42
C HIS A 57 -9.19 9.86 -11.49
N PRO A 58 -10.15 9.96 -12.43
CA PRO A 58 -11.24 8.98 -12.57
C PRO A 58 -10.76 7.58 -12.96
N SER A 59 -9.54 7.44 -13.49
CA SER A 59 -8.94 6.14 -13.77
C SER A 59 -8.65 5.32 -12.50
N ILE A 60 -8.46 5.95 -11.32
CA ILE A 60 -8.22 5.21 -10.09
C ILE A 60 -9.52 4.58 -9.60
N ALA A 61 -9.61 3.25 -9.75
CA ALA A 61 -10.80 2.48 -9.42
C ALA A 61 -10.80 2.00 -7.96
N ILE A 62 -9.62 1.71 -7.40
CA ILE A 62 -9.47 1.19 -6.04
C ILE A 62 -8.10 1.57 -5.46
N TRP A 63 -8.10 1.84 -4.15
CA TRP A 63 -6.91 1.93 -3.31
C TRP A 63 -6.68 0.62 -2.58
N ALA A 64 -5.51 0.01 -2.74
CA ALA A 64 -5.15 -1.24 -2.10
C ALA A 64 -4.01 -1.03 -1.09
N GLY A 65 -4.18 -1.58 0.12
CA GLY A 65 -3.28 -1.33 1.26
C GLY A 65 -1.84 -1.80 1.04
N ASN A 66 -1.65 -2.94 0.37
CA ASN A 66 -0.35 -3.56 0.13
C ASN A 66 -0.46 -4.65 -0.95
N ASN A 67 0.70 -5.11 -1.42
CA ASN A 67 0.83 -6.32 -2.21
C ASN A 67 1.27 -7.50 -1.31
N GLU A 68 0.43 -8.54 -1.26
CA GLU A 68 0.72 -9.87 -0.68
C GLU A 68 1.06 -9.94 0.82
N ASN A 69 1.05 -8.85 1.60
CA ASN A 69 1.50 -8.93 2.99
C ASN A 69 0.54 -9.76 3.86
N GLU A 70 -0.76 -9.78 3.56
CA GLU A 70 -1.72 -10.64 4.25
C GLU A 70 -1.42 -12.12 4.01
N VAL A 71 -1.23 -12.51 2.74
CA VAL A 71 -0.91 -13.89 2.37
C VAL A 71 0.47 -14.29 2.89
N ALA A 72 1.45 -13.38 2.91
CA ALA A 72 2.77 -13.63 3.45
C ALA A 72 2.71 -13.91 4.96
N LEU A 73 1.91 -13.14 5.71
CA LEU A 73 1.69 -13.36 7.14
C LEU A 73 0.97 -14.68 7.39
N ARG A 74 -0.15 -14.93 6.70
CA ARG A 74 -0.95 -16.16 6.88
C ARG A 74 -0.19 -17.41 6.42
N GLY A 75 0.57 -17.29 5.36
CA GLY A 75 1.39 -18.35 4.76
C GLY A 75 2.76 -18.53 5.43
N ASN A 76 3.10 -17.71 6.43
CA ASN A 76 4.35 -17.80 7.18
C ASN A 76 5.61 -17.72 6.29
N TRP A 77 5.61 -16.88 5.25
CA TRP A 77 6.72 -16.77 4.30
C TRP A 77 8.05 -16.40 4.98
N TYR A 78 7.97 -15.62 6.06
CA TYR A 78 9.14 -15.10 6.78
C TYR A 78 9.36 -15.75 8.16
N GLY A 79 8.73 -16.89 8.44
CA GLY A 79 8.92 -17.59 9.72
C GLY A 79 8.33 -16.87 10.94
N THR A 80 7.29 -16.05 10.75
CA THR A 80 6.63 -15.25 11.80
C THR A 80 5.66 -16.03 12.71
N LYS A 81 5.44 -17.33 12.45
CA LYS A 81 4.45 -18.17 13.16
C LYS A 81 4.58 -18.15 14.68
N SER A 82 5.80 -18.13 15.22
CA SER A 82 6.04 -18.10 16.67
C SER A 82 5.60 -16.78 17.34
N LYS A 83 5.44 -15.71 16.55
CA LYS A 83 5.01 -14.37 16.98
C LYS A 83 3.77 -13.91 16.20
N PHE A 84 2.94 -14.84 15.75
CA PHE A 84 1.84 -14.55 14.82
C PHE A 84 0.90 -13.44 15.31
N GLU A 85 0.47 -13.47 16.57
CA GLU A 85 -0.44 -12.44 17.10
C GLU A 85 0.19 -11.04 17.11
N LYS A 86 1.51 -10.95 17.32
CA LYS A 86 2.23 -9.67 17.20
C LYS A 86 2.17 -9.16 15.75
N TYR A 87 2.63 -9.97 14.79
CA TYR A 87 2.66 -9.54 13.38
C TYR A 87 1.27 -9.30 12.80
N LYS A 88 0.24 -10.00 13.28
CA LYS A 88 -1.16 -9.72 12.97
C LYS A 88 -1.61 -8.38 13.53
N SER A 89 -1.27 -8.07 14.78
CA SER A 89 -1.55 -6.75 15.36
C SER A 89 -0.85 -5.64 14.59
N ASP A 90 0.41 -5.84 14.21
CA ASP A 90 1.20 -4.89 13.44
C ASP A 90 0.59 -4.70 12.03
N TYR A 91 0.18 -5.79 11.36
CA TYR A 91 -0.51 -5.75 10.06
C TYR A 91 -1.80 -4.92 10.12
N ILE A 92 -2.66 -5.19 11.11
CA ILE A 92 -3.92 -4.46 11.29
C ILE A 92 -3.61 -2.98 11.51
N LYS A 93 -2.70 -2.67 12.44
CA LYS A 93 -2.35 -1.28 12.79
C LYS A 93 -1.86 -0.47 11.58
N LEU A 94 -1.19 -1.10 10.61
CA LEU A 94 -0.64 -0.41 9.45
C LEU A 94 -1.63 -0.32 8.28
N TYR A 95 -2.50 -1.31 8.08
CA TYR A 95 -3.28 -1.44 6.84
C TYR A 95 -4.82 -1.39 7.01
N VAL A 96 -5.35 -1.44 8.25
CA VAL A 96 -6.80 -1.58 8.54
C VAL A 96 -7.25 -0.56 9.57
#